data_AF-A0A9P1F074-F1
#
_entry.id   AF-A0A9P1F074-F1
#
_cell.length_a   1.000
_cell.length_b   1.000
_cell.length_c   1.000
_cell.angle_alpha   90.00
_cell.angle_beta   90.00
_cell.angle_gamma   90.00
#
_symmetry.space_group_name_H-M   'P 1'
#
loop_
_entity.id
_entity.type
_entity.pdbx_description
1 polymer ?
#
loop_
_entity_poly.entity_id
_entity_poly.type
_entity_poly.pdbx_seq_one_letter_code
_entity_poly.pdbx_strand_id
1 'polypeptide(L)'
;MASSSLSYVLILSVLFAVCTPKSTTDVEVVGPCVNSHCPHTYFCQQDECIRERPKARPGTVSIGPCINTQCPVGHFCVNNENQCYPSK
;
A
#
# COMPACT_ATOMS: atom_id res chain seq x y z
N MET A 1 -3.34 -42.82 -25.39
CA MET A 1 -3.75 -41.42 -25.60
C MET A 1 -3.96 -40.76 -24.23
N ALA A 2 -2.89 -40.35 -23.54
CA ALA A 2 -2.98 -39.79 -22.17
C ALA A 2 -1.97 -38.68 -21.87
N SER A 3 -1.02 -38.39 -22.76
CA SER A 3 0.03 -37.39 -22.51
C SER A 3 -0.39 -35.95 -22.78
N SER A 4 -1.34 -35.70 -23.69
CA SER A 4 -1.72 -34.33 -24.07
C SER A 4 -2.46 -33.58 -22.96
N SER A 5 -3.21 -34.29 -22.12
CA SER A 5 -3.95 -33.71 -20.99
C SER A 5 -3.04 -33.29 -19.84
N LEU A 6 -2.00 -34.09 -19.52
CA LEU A 6 -1.03 -33.72 -18.49
C LEU A 6 -0.23 -32.46 -18.87
N SER A 7 0.18 -32.36 -20.14
CA SER A 7 0.94 -31.20 -20.62
C SER A 7 0.14 -29.90 -20.53
N TYR A 8 -1.15 -29.93 -20.90
CA TYR A 8 -2.01 -28.75 -20.85
C TYR A 8 -2.29 -28.29 -19.42
N VAL A 9 -2.44 -29.22 -18.48
CA VAL A 9 -2.65 -28.91 -17.05
C VAL A 9 -1.41 -28.27 -16.43
N LEU A 10 -0.21 -28.72 -16.80
CA LEU A 10 1.05 -28.11 -16.34
C LEU A 10 1.27 -26.71 -16.91
N ILE A 11 0.88 -26.46 -18.16
CA ILE A 11 1.00 -25.13 -18.77
C ILE A 11 0.02 -24.14 -18.12
N LEU A 12 -1.22 -24.57 -17.87
CA LEU A 12 -2.23 -23.76 -17.19
C LEU A 12 -1.83 -23.41 -15.75
N SER A 13 -1.29 -24.37 -14.99
CA SER A 13 -0.88 -24.11 -13.60
C SER A 13 0.28 -23.11 -13.49
N VAL A 14 1.23 -23.14 -14.44
CA VAL A 14 2.33 -22.17 -14.51
C VAL A 14 1.82 -20.77 -14.87
N LEU A 15 0.86 -20.65 -15.80
CA LEU A 15 0.23 -19.37 -16.16
C LEU A 15 -0.50 -18.72 -14.98
N PHE A 16 -1.20 -19.51 -14.15
CA PHE A 16 -1.87 -19.01 -12.95
C PHE A 16 -0.89 -18.52 -11.87
N ALA A 17 0.29 -19.15 -11.74
CA ALA A 17 1.28 -18.75 -10.74
C ALA A 17 2.01 -17.44 -11.08
N VAL A 18 2.19 -17.12 -12.37
CA VAL A 18 2.92 -15.92 -12.82
C VAL A 18 2.04 -14.66 -12.77
N CYS A 19 0.72 -14.79 -12.90
CA CYS A 19 -0.19 -13.66 -13.04
C CYS A 19 -0.78 -13.15 -11.72
N THR A 20 -0.27 -13.53 -10.55
CA THR A 20 -0.76 -12.93 -9.30
C THR A 20 -0.32 -11.46 -9.23
N PRO A 21 -1.23 -10.47 -9.29
CA PRO A 21 -0.86 -9.08 -9.08
C PRO A 21 -0.31 -8.96 -7.67
N LYS A 22 0.98 -8.66 -7.54
CA LYS A 22 1.61 -8.35 -6.26
C LYS A 22 1.09 -6.97 -5.83
N SER A 23 -0.06 -6.95 -5.18
CA SER A 23 -0.59 -5.76 -4.53
C SER A 23 0.29 -5.48 -3.31
N THR A 24 1.43 -4.80 -3.52
CA THR A 24 2.16 -4.17 -2.42
C THR A 24 1.42 -2.90 -2.06
N THR A 25 0.31 -3.04 -1.32
CA THR A 25 -0.21 -1.96 -0.51
C THR A 25 0.91 -1.59 0.46
N ASP A 26 1.44 -0.37 0.31
CA ASP A 26 2.43 0.16 1.23
C ASP A 26 1.65 0.64 2.46
N VAL A 27 1.72 -0.13 3.53
CA VAL A 27 0.91 0.06 4.73
C VAL A 27 1.81 0.53 5.86
N GLU A 28 1.37 1.57 6.57
CA GLU A 28 1.99 2.04 7.80
C GLU A 28 1.31 1.39 9.01
N VAL A 29 2.11 0.75 9.86
CA VAL A 29 1.68 0.16 11.13
C VAL A 29 2.02 1.14 12.25
N VAL A 30 1.02 1.53 13.05
CA VAL A 30 1.21 2.47 14.17
C VAL A 30 1.34 1.77 15.51
N GLY A 31 0.57 0.69 15.72
CA GLY A 31 0.53 -0.01 17.00
C GLY A 31 -0.68 -0.94 17.11
N PRO A 32 -0.95 -1.52 18.29
CA PRO A 32 -2.05 -2.45 18.49
C PRO A 32 -3.41 -1.73 18.50
N CYS A 33 -4.46 -2.47 18.13
CA CYS A 33 -5.82 -1.99 18.28
C CYS A 33 -6.24 -1.92 19.76
N VAL A 34 -7.00 -0.88 20.12
CA VAL A 34 -7.57 -0.75 21.46
C VAL A 34 -9.08 -0.95 21.35
N ASN A 35 -9.60 -2.05 21.90
CA ASN A 35 -11.01 -2.44 21.78
C ASN A 35 -11.50 -2.50 20.32
N SER A 36 -10.67 -3.01 19.39
CA SER A 36 -10.96 -3.02 17.94
C SER A 36 -11.11 -1.63 17.30
N HIS A 37 -10.68 -0.56 18.00
CA HIS A 37 -10.67 0.79 17.49
C HIS A 37 -9.23 1.29 17.28
N CYS A 38 -9.09 2.16 16.28
CA CYS A 38 -7.87 2.85 15.92
C CYS A 38 -8.15 4.36 15.77
N PRO A 39 -7.13 5.22 15.90
CA PRO A 39 -7.27 6.66 15.66
C PRO A 39 -7.80 6.96 14.23
N HIS A 40 -8.34 8.17 14.04
CA HIS A 40 -8.89 8.59 12.75
C HIS A 40 -7.91 8.32 11.60
N THR A 41 -8.43 7.78 10.48
CA THR A 41 -7.69 7.35 9.27
C THR A 41 -6.94 6.02 9.34
N TYR A 42 -6.94 5.34 10.49
CA TYR A 42 -6.38 4.00 10.67
C TYR A 42 -7.50 2.95 10.81
N PHE A 43 -7.23 1.73 10.36
CA PHE A 43 -8.13 0.60 10.42
C PHE A 43 -7.48 -0.53 11.21
N CYS A 44 -8.27 -1.25 12.00
CA CYS A 44 -7.78 -2.41 12.73
C CYS A 44 -7.73 -3.63 11.79
N GLN A 45 -6.54 -4.13 11.50
CA GLN A 45 -6.31 -5.37 10.75
C GLN A 45 -5.37 -6.26 11.56
N GLN A 46 -5.79 -7.49 11.86
CA GLN A 46 -4.96 -8.47 12.58
C GLN A 46 -4.43 -7.94 13.95
N ASP A 47 -5.29 -7.26 14.72
CA ASP A 47 -4.94 -6.60 15.99
C ASP A 47 -3.92 -5.44 15.87
N GLU A 48 -3.61 -4.99 14.65
CA GLU A 48 -2.76 -3.84 14.38
C GLU A 48 -3.55 -2.69 13.73
N CYS A 49 -3.29 -1.47 14.20
CA CYS A 49 -3.74 -0.24 13.58
C CYS A 49 -2.86 0.07 12.39
N ILE A 50 -3.47 -0.06 11.21
CA ILE A 50 -2.82 0.12 9.94
C ILE A 50 -3.47 1.22 9.11
N ARG A 51 -2.70 1.83 8.21
CA ARG A 51 -3.20 2.80 7.23
C ARG A 51 -2.47 2.63 5.91
N GLU A 52 -3.18 2.75 4.80
CA GLU A 52 -2.55 2.88 3.50
C GLU A 52 -1.72 4.16 3.46
N ARG A 53 -0.42 4.04 3.17
CA ARG A 53 0.43 5.23 3.04
C ARG A 53 -0.14 6.12 1.95
N PRO A 54 -0.36 7.41 2.23
CA PRO A 54 -0.84 8.34 1.23
C PRO A 54 0.19 8.42 0.11
N LYS A 55 -0.27 8.20 -1.11
CA LYS A 55 0.55 8.31 -2.32
C LYS A 55 0.20 9.60 -3.05
N ALA A 56 1.23 10.34 -3.48
CA ALA A 56 1.04 11.49 -4.35
C ALA A 56 0.37 11.03 -5.64
N ARG A 57 -0.66 11.76 -6.08
CA ARG A 57 -1.29 11.45 -7.36
C ARG A 57 -0.29 11.82 -8.47
N PRO A 58 -0.10 10.97 -9.50
CA PRO A 58 0.79 11.32 -10.60
C PRO A 58 0.39 12.67 -11.21
N GLY A 59 1.34 13.59 -11.28
CA GLY A 59 1.14 14.96 -11.77
C GLY A 59 0.83 16.01 -10.68
N THR A 60 0.77 15.65 -9.40
CA THR A 60 0.72 16.67 -8.32
C THR A 60 2.09 17.28 -8.12
N VAL A 61 2.15 18.61 -8.07
CA VAL A 61 3.38 19.35 -7.76
C VAL A 61 3.60 19.34 -6.25
N SER A 62 4.83 19.08 -5.81
CA SER A 62 5.19 19.20 -4.41
C SER A 62 5.20 20.67 -3.99
N ILE A 63 4.73 20.95 -2.78
CA ILE A 63 4.72 22.32 -2.25
C ILE A 63 6.06 22.72 -1.62
N GLY A 64 6.93 21.74 -1.36
CA GLY A 64 8.21 21.93 -0.69
C GLY A 64 8.71 20.67 0.01
N PRO A 65 9.87 20.75 0.69
CA PRO A 65 10.42 19.65 1.47
C PRO A 65 9.64 19.40 2.76
N CYS A 66 9.75 18.20 3.30
CA CYS A 66 9.23 17.91 4.64
C CYS A 66 10.08 18.57 5.72
N ILE A 67 9.44 19.03 6.80
CA ILE A 67 10.13 19.60 7.97
C ILE A 67 9.85 18.67 9.14
N ASN A 68 10.87 17.98 9.65
CA ASN A 68 10.74 16.98 10.73
C ASN A 68 9.62 15.97 10.47
N THR A 69 9.62 15.37 9.26
CA THR A 69 8.59 14.42 8.76
C THR A 69 7.15 14.96 8.75
N GLN A 70 6.98 16.27 8.93
CA GLN A 70 5.69 16.95 8.94
C GLN A 70 5.55 17.90 7.75
N CYS A 71 4.29 18.13 7.39
CA CYS A 71 3.86 19.04 6.34
C CYS A 71 2.73 19.93 6.88
N PRO A 72 2.47 21.09 6.25
CA PRO A 72 1.33 21.93 6.62
C PRO A 72 0.00 21.17 6.49
N VAL A 73 -1.05 21.69 7.15
CA VAL A 73 -2.38 21.08 7.16
C VAL A 73 -2.87 20.80 5.73
N GLY A 74 -3.51 19.64 5.54
CA GLY A 74 -3.97 19.19 4.23
C GLY A 74 -2.85 18.65 3.32
N HIS A 75 -1.65 18.44 3.83
CA HIS A 75 -0.53 17.85 3.10
C HIS A 75 0.06 16.66 3.87
N PHE A 76 0.70 15.76 3.16
CA PHE A 76 1.42 14.62 3.74
C PHE A 76 2.86 14.57 3.22
N CYS A 77 3.76 14.11 4.07
CA CYS A 77 5.16 13.92 3.73
C CYS A 77 5.34 12.56 3.06
N VAL A 78 5.91 12.55 1.85
CA VAL A 78 6.40 11.32 1.22
C VAL A 78 7.85 11.14 1.62
N ASN A 79 8.12 10.32 2.64
CA ASN A 79 9.45 10.15 3.22
C ASN A 79 10.52 9.72 2.20
N ASN A 80 10.15 8.91 1.19
CA ASN A 80 11.08 8.49 0.14
C ASN A 80 11.60 9.64 -0.73
N GLU A 81 10.76 10.65 -0.93
CA GLU A 81 11.08 11.83 -1.76
C GLU A 81 11.46 13.04 -0.90
N ASN A 82 11.21 12.96 0.41
CA ASN A 82 11.30 14.05 1.39
C ASN A 82 10.52 15.30 0.95
N GLN A 83 9.37 15.11 0.30
CA GLN A 83 8.53 16.18 -0.25
C GLN A 83 7.10 16.13 0.27
N CYS A 84 6.51 17.31 0.44
CA CYS A 84 5.14 17.50 0.87
C CYS A 84 4.21 17.55 -0.34
N TYR A 85 3.17 16.71 -0.32
CA TYR A 85 2.15 16.62 -1.35
C TYR A 85 0.76 16.89 -0.76
N PRO A 86 -0.17 17.46 -1.55
CA PRO A 86 -1.53 17.71 -1.10
C PRO A 86 -2.27 16.38 -0.81
N SER A 87 -2.78 16.27 0.42
CA SER A 87 -3.73 15.23 0.82
C SER A 87 -5.07 15.56 0.16
N LYS A 88 -5.58 14.61 -0.62
CA LYS A 88 -6.83 14.77 -1.36
C LYS A 88 -8.03 14.99 -0.43
#